data_AF-A0A2M7M2X4-F1
#
_entry.id   AF-A0A2M7M2X4-F1
#
_cell.length_a   1.000
_cell.length_b   1.000
_cell.length_c   1.000
_cell.angle_alpha   90.00
_cell.angle_beta   90.00
_cell.angle_gamma   90.00
#
_symmetry.space_group_name_H-M   'P 1'
#
loop_
_entity.id
_entity.type
_entity.pdbx_description
1 polymer ?
#
loop_
_entity_poly.entity_id
_entity_poly.type
_entity_poly.pdbx_seq_one_letter_code
_entity_poly.pdbx_strand_id
1 'polypeptide(L)'
;MSYDKFIEEYLSKSFIKKQEVGFDQINKMVKQANKELNTCVKILEMSSELSYTSAYSAMLYTGRALMLLKGYRAIGVNKHKTIVEFIGVYVGEEEKILMEKFDNMRKKRNLLTYEPWRLNISKTDAENALKSAREFVSFIMDKIKEENPQIEFKF
;
A
#
# COMPACT_ATOMS: atom_id res chain seq x y z
N MET A 1 -11.52 -4.39 -15.79
CA MET A 1 -10.88 -3.43 -16.71
C MET A 1 -9.44 -3.88 -16.91
N SER A 2 -8.89 -3.83 -18.14
CA SER A 2 -7.49 -4.20 -18.38
C SER A 2 -6.52 -3.14 -17.84
N TYR A 3 -5.26 -3.54 -17.62
CA TYR A 3 -4.21 -2.64 -17.14
C TYR A 3 -3.98 -1.46 -18.09
N ASP A 4 -3.85 -1.69 -19.40
CA ASP A 4 -3.61 -0.61 -20.37
C ASP A 4 -4.75 0.42 -20.39
N LYS A 5 -5.99 -0.06 -20.37
CA LYS A 5 -7.18 0.81 -20.31
C LYS A 5 -7.21 1.63 -19.01
N PHE A 6 -6.82 1.03 -17.88
CA PHE A 6 -6.68 1.77 -16.62
C PHE A 6 -5.65 2.90 -16.75
N ILE A 7 -4.48 2.61 -17.32
CA ILE A 7 -3.40 3.60 -17.45
C ILE A 7 -3.84 4.77 -18.33
N GLU A 8 -4.42 4.51 -19.49
CA GLU A 8 -4.93 5.55 -20.38
C GLU A 8 -5.97 6.43 -19.70
N GLU A 9 -6.96 5.81 -19.03
CA GLU A 9 -8.02 6.53 -18.33
C GLU A 9 -7.46 7.39 -17.18
N TYR A 10 -6.56 6.84 -16.35
CA TYR A 10 -6.04 7.54 -15.18
C TYR A 10 -5.02 8.63 -15.54
N LEU A 11 -4.31 8.48 -16.66
CA LEU A 11 -3.47 9.55 -17.23
C LEU A 11 -4.35 10.70 -17.75
N SER A 12 -5.40 10.39 -18.54
CA SER A 12 -6.30 11.43 -19.08
C SER A 12 -7.02 12.21 -18.00
N LYS A 13 -7.40 11.55 -16.89
CA LYS A 13 -8.03 12.18 -15.72
C LYS A 13 -7.06 12.86 -14.76
N SER A 14 -5.75 12.84 -15.05
CA SER A 14 -4.72 13.38 -14.15
C SER A 14 -4.77 12.79 -12.72
N PHE A 15 -5.10 11.51 -12.60
CA PHE A 15 -5.00 10.76 -11.34
C PHE A 15 -3.61 10.13 -11.16
N ILE A 16 -2.96 9.79 -12.28
CA ILE A 16 -1.57 9.35 -12.30
C ILE A 16 -0.75 10.20 -13.26
N LYS A 17 0.56 10.18 -13.10
CA LYS A 17 1.50 10.69 -14.12
C LYS A 17 2.69 9.77 -14.28
N LYS A 18 3.33 9.84 -15.44
CA LYS A 18 4.63 9.20 -15.68
C LYS A 18 5.68 9.78 -14.72
N GLN A 19 6.58 8.92 -14.27
CA GLN A 19 7.74 9.31 -13.48
C GLN A 19 8.89 8.38 -13.82
N GLU A 20 10.02 8.97 -14.24
CA GLU A 20 11.29 8.25 -14.26
C GLU A 20 11.78 8.08 -12.83
N VAL A 21 12.12 6.86 -12.46
CA VAL A 21 12.45 6.52 -11.08
C VAL A 21 13.74 5.72 -11.04
N GLY A 22 14.68 6.17 -10.20
CA GLY A 22 15.81 5.34 -9.79
C GLY A 22 15.36 4.28 -8.79
N PHE A 23 15.98 3.09 -8.84
CA PHE A 23 15.73 2.01 -7.88
C PHE A 23 16.01 2.40 -6.43
N ASP A 24 16.77 3.48 -6.18
CA ASP A 24 16.99 4.03 -4.84
C ASP A 24 15.67 4.49 -4.18
N GLN A 25 14.75 5.08 -4.95
CA GLN A 25 13.46 5.55 -4.44
C GLN A 25 12.55 4.37 -4.10
N ILE A 26 12.54 3.33 -4.94
CA ILE A 26 11.80 2.08 -4.69
C ILE A 26 12.32 1.44 -3.39
N ASN A 27 13.63 1.31 -3.24
CA ASN A 27 14.25 0.78 -2.03
C ASN A 27 13.91 1.58 -0.77
N LYS A 28 13.91 2.92 -0.84
CA LYS A 28 13.50 3.77 0.28
C LYS A 28 12.04 3.52 0.69
N MET A 29 11.13 3.33 -0.27
CA MET A 29 9.73 3.03 0.01
C MET A 29 9.56 1.67 0.69
N VAL A 30 10.24 0.63 0.22
CA VAL A 30 10.18 -0.70 0.84
C VAL A 30 10.80 -0.69 2.24
N LYS A 31 11.92 0.01 2.44
CA LYS A 31 12.51 0.23 3.77
C LYS A 31 11.53 0.90 4.73
N GLN A 32 10.83 1.94 4.25
CA GLN A 32 9.83 2.62 5.05
C GLN A 32 8.66 1.69 5.40
N ALA A 33 8.21 0.84 4.46
CA ALA A 33 7.17 -0.15 4.75
C ALA A 33 7.57 -1.13 5.87
N ASN A 34 8.81 -1.64 5.83
CA ASN A 34 9.32 -2.51 6.90
C ASN A 34 9.43 -1.79 8.25
N LYS A 35 9.80 -0.50 8.24
CA LYS A 35 9.76 0.32 9.46
C LYS A 35 8.35 0.42 10.02
N GLU A 36 7.34 0.63 9.17
CA GLU A 36 5.93 0.67 9.60
C GLU A 36 5.44 -0.67 10.17
N LEU A 37 5.83 -1.81 9.58
CA LEU A 37 5.52 -3.13 10.14
C LEU A 37 6.13 -3.33 11.53
N ASN A 38 7.38 -2.89 11.72
CA ASN A 38 8.04 -2.94 13.02
C ASN A 38 7.40 -1.99 14.04
N THR A 39 6.99 -0.80 13.61
CA THR A 39 6.25 0.15 14.43
C THR A 39 4.92 -0.45 14.89
N CYS A 40 4.17 -1.06 13.97
CA CYS A 40 2.89 -1.71 14.24
C CYS A 40 3.00 -2.75 15.37
N VAL A 41 4.01 -3.62 15.33
CA VAL A 41 4.27 -4.61 16.39
C VAL A 41 4.51 -3.94 17.75
N LYS A 42 5.35 -2.90 17.79
CA LYS A 42 5.74 -2.24 19.04
C LYS A 42 4.60 -1.51 19.72
N ILE A 43 3.69 -0.93 18.94
CA ILE A 43 2.61 -0.09 19.46
C ILE A 43 1.29 -0.83 19.64
N LEU A 44 1.20 -2.10 19.21
CA LEU A 44 -0.03 -2.89 19.25
C LEU A 44 -0.65 -2.99 20.65
N GLU A 45 0.18 -3.14 21.68
CA GLU A 45 -0.28 -3.21 23.07
C GLU A 45 -0.70 -1.84 23.65
N MET A 46 -0.31 -0.74 22.99
CA MET A 46 -0.55 0.62 23.46
C MET A 46 -1.74 1.28 22.75
N SER A 47 -1.88 1.06 21.44
CA SER A 47 -2.99 1.61 20.65
C SER A 47 -3.24 0.77 19.40
N SER A 48 -4.43 0.17 19.35
CA SER A 48 -4.93 -0.57 18.21
C SER A 48 -5.10 0.32 16.97
N GLU A 49 -5.54 1.56 17.13
CA GLU A 49 -5.77 2.53 16.05
C GLU A 49 -4.46 2.96 15.39
N LEU A 50 -3.43 3.26 16.20
CA LEU A 50 -2.11 3.62 15.68
C LEU A 50 -1.44 2.41 15.03
N SER A 51 -1.55 1.23 15.64
CA SER A 51 -1.08 -0.02 15.07
C SER A 51 -1.71 -0.31 13.71
N TYR A 52 -3.04 -0.18 13.61
CA TYR A 52 -3.80 -0.31 12.37
C TYR A 52 -3.36 0.71 11.31
N THR A 53 -3.13 1.96 11.71
CA THR A 53 -2.70 3.03 10.81
C THR A 53 -1.29 2.78 10.28
N SER A 54 -0.36 2.28 11.10
CA SER A 54 0.97 1.86 10.66
C SER A 54 0.90 0.65 9.72
N ALA A 55 0.07 -0.36 10.02
CA ALA A 55 -0.14 -1.50 9.12
C ALA A 55 -0.62 -1.04 7.73
N TYR A 56 -1.60 -0.13 7.66
CA TYR A 56 -2.04 0.47 6.40
C TYR A 56 -0.92 1.27 5.71
N SER A 57 -0.12 2.01 6.47
CA SER A 57 0.98 2.80 5.93
C SER A 57 2.04 1.91 5.29
N ALA A 58 2.34 0.74 5.87
CA ALA A 58 3.23 -0.26 5.28
C ALA A 58 2.74 -0.69 3.88
N MET A 59 1.46 -1.08 3.77
CA MET A 59 0.84 -1.45 2.50
C MET A 59 0.91 -0.31 1.48
N LEU A 60 0.62 0.92 1.91
CA LEU A 60 0.67 2.09 1.05
C LEU A 60 2.08 2.37 0.51
N TYR A 61 3.10 2.30 1.35
CA TYR A 61 4.49 2.52 0.92
C TYR A 61 4.92 1.48 -0.10
N THR A 62 4.63 0.20 0.12
CA THR A 62 5.01 -0.86 -0.84
C THR A 62 4.17 -0.78 -2.13
N GLY A 63 2.88 -0.45 -2.05
CA GLY A 63 2.07 -0.19 -3.25
C GLY A 63 2.60 0.99 -4.07
N ARG A 64 3.10 2.04 -3.41
CA ARG A 64 3.80 3.14 -4.12
C ARG A 64 5.09 2.69 -4.75
N ALA A 65 5.84 1.79 -4.11
CA ALA A 65 7.07 1.24 -4.66
C ALA A 65 6.79 0.49 -5.98
N LEU A 66 5.75 -0.35 -6.03
CA LEU A 66 5.34 -1.03 -7.25
C LEU A 66 4.86 -0.07 -8.33
N MET A 67 4.06 0.92 -7.97
CA MET A 67 3.59 1.93 -8.92
C MET A 67 4.76 2.69 -9.57
N LEU A 68 5.77 3.04 -8.76
CA LEU A 68 7.01 3.67 -9.22
C LEU A 68 7.82 2.74 -10.14
N LEU A 69 7.93 1.45 -9.80
CA LEU A 69 8.58 0.46 -10.66
C LEU A 69 7.93 0.41 -12.06
N LYS A 70 6.62 0.57 -12.13
CA LYS A 70 5.87 0.66 -13.40
C LYS A 70 5.98 2.01 -14.11
N GLY A 71 6.76 2.95 -13.59
CA GLY A 71 6.99 4.25 -14.20
C GLY A 71 5.87 5.26 -13.94
N TYR A 72 5.07 5.06 -12.90
CA TYR A 72 3.94 5.94 -12.57
C TYR A 72 3.97 6.42 -11.12
N ARG A 73 3.27 7.53 -10.86
CA ARG A 73 2.88 7.90 -9.50
C ARG A 73 1.49 8.52 -9.44
N ALA A 74 0.81 8.35 -8.31
CA ALA A 74 -0.47 8.99 -8.06
C ALA A 74 -0.33 10.49 -7.77
N ILE A 75 -1.27 11.27 -8.29
CA ILE A 75 -1.38 12.74 -8.14
C ILE A 75 -2.83 13.13 -7.79
N GLY A 76 -3.08 14.41 -7.52
CA GLY A 76 -4.42 14.90 -7.13
C GLY A 76 -4.80 14.61 -5.68
N VAL A 77 -6.09 14.68 -5.36
CA VAL A 77 -6.62 14.55 -3.98
C VAL A 77 -6.78 13.09 -3.53
N ASN A 78 -7.08 12.18 -4.46
CA ASN A 78 -7.43 10.79 -4.16
C ASN A 78 -6.26 9.80 -4.28
N LYS A 79 -5.02 10.27 -4.04
CA LYS A 79 -3.79 9.49 -4.32
C LYS A 79 -3.81 8.07 -3.75
N HIS A 80 -4.31 7.92 -2.53
CA HIS A 80 -4.36 6.61 -1.86
C HIS A 80 -5.34 5.66 -2.53
N LYS A 81 -6.51 6.16 -2.93
CA LYS A 81 -7.50 5.38 -3.66
C LYS A 81 -6.92 4.96 -5.02
N THR A 82 -6.29 5.90 -5.73
CA THR A 82 -5.61 5.63 -7.00
C THR A 82 -4.54 4.55 -6.87
N ILE A 83 -3.75 4.53 -5.79
CA ILE A 83 -2.77 3.46 -5.54
C ILE A 83 -3.47 2.12 -5.35
N VAL A 84 -4.52 2.05 -4.51
CA VAL A 84 -5.28 0.81 -4.30
C VAL A 84 -5.85 0.27 -5.63
N GLU A 85 -6.47 1.14 -6.44
CA GLU A 85 -7.05 0.76 -7.72
C GLU A 85 -5.98 0.32 -8.73
N PHE A 86 -4.85 1.02 -8.77
CA PHE A 86 -3.71 0.64 -9.63
C PHE A 86 -3.20 -0.76 -9.28
N ILE A 87 -2.95 -1.04 -8.00
CA ILE A 87 -2.44 -2.35 -7.56
C ILE A 87 -3.50 -3.44 -7.84
N GLY A 88 -4.77 -3.16 -7.58
CA GLY A 88 -5.83 -4.12 -7.86
C GLY A 88 -5.96 -4.49 -9.33
N VAL A 89 -5.82 -3.52 -10.24
CA VAL A 89 -5.82 -3.82 -11.69
C VAL A 89 -4.54 -4.53 -12.12
N TYR A 90 -3.39 -4.20 -11.51
CA TYR A 90 -2.11 -4.83 -11.83
C TYR A 90 -2.06 -6.30 -11.43
N VAL A 91 -2.51 -6.63 -10.21
CA VAL A 91 -2.46 -7.99 -9.66
C VAL A 91 -3.63 -8.84 -10.18
N GLY A 92 -4.76 -8.21 -10.54
CA GLY A 92 -5.92 -8.92 -11.03
C GLY A 92 -6.62 -9.76 -9.93
N GLU A 93 -7.25 -10.86 -10.33
CA GLU A 93 -8.08 -11.67 -9.43
C GLU A 93 -7.26 -12.54 -8.45
N GLU A 94 -5.95 -12.72 -8.68
CA GLU A 94 -5.07 -13.57 -7.86
C GLU A 94 -5.11 -13.17 -6.37
N GLU A 95 -5.08 -11.87 -6.09
CA GLU A 95 -5.03 -11.33 -4.72
C GLU A 95 -6.25 -10.47 -4.38
N LYS A 96 -7.42 -10.79 -4.95
CA LYS A 96 -8.64 -9.98 -4.77
C LYS A 96 -8.98 -9.72 -3.30
N ILE A 97 -8.91 -10.75 -2.46
CA ILE A 97 -9.20 -10.64 -1.01
C ILE A 97 -8.24 -9.64 -0.35
N LEU A 98 -6.96 -9.68 -0.73
CA LEU A 98 -5.95 -8.79 -0.17
C LEU A 98 -6.17 -7.33 -0.63
N MET A 99 -6.65 -7.14 -1.86
CA MET A 99 -7.02 -5.82 -2.38
C MET A 99 -8.27 -5.24 -1.69
N GLU A 100 -9.27 -6.07 -1.45
CA GLU A 100 -10.46 -5.69 -0.68
C GLU A 100 -10.08 -5.27 0.75
N LYS A 101 -9.19 -6.02 1.40
CA LYS A 101 -8.63 -5.64 2.70
C LYS A 101 -7.89 -4.30 2.61
N PHE A 102 -7.07 -4.08 1.57
CA PHE A 102 -6.32 -2.84 1.39
C PHE A 102 -7.25 -1.61 1.24
N ASP A 103 -8.32 -1.72 0.44
CA ASP A 103 -9.29 -0.63 0.30
C ASP A 103 -10.09 -0.38 1.59
N ASN A 104 -10.48 -1.45 2.29
CA ASN A 104 -11.18 -1.35 3.57
C ASN A 104 -10.30 -0.67 4.64
N MET A 105 -9.00 -1.02 4.68
CA MET A 105 -8.03 -0.35 5.55
C MET A 105 -7.84 1.12 5.21
N ARG A 106 -7.83 1.48 3.92
CA ARG A 106 -7.79 2.89 3.48
C ARG A 106 -8.99 3.68 4.02
N LYS A 107 -10.20 3.12 3.93
CA LYS A 107 -11.44 3.74 4.42
C LYS A 107 -11.43 3.89 5.94
N LYS A 108 -11.13 2.81 6.67
CA LYS A 108 -11.02 2.83 8.14
C LYS A 108 -9.97 3.83 8.62
N ARG A 109 -8.79 3.89 8.01
CA ARG A 109 -7.75 4.88 8.34
C ARG A 109 -8.22 6.32 8.10
N ASN A 110 -8.97 6.56 7.03
CA ASN A 110 -9.56 7.88 6.78
C ASN A 110 -10.54 8.29 7.89
N LEU A 111 -11.41 7.38 8.32
CA LEU A 111 -12.31 7.61 9.48
C LEU A 111 -11.52 7.86 10.77
N LEU A 112 -10.49 7.07 11.07
CA LEU A 112 -9.63 7.31 12.24
C LEU A 112 -8.98 8.70 12.24
N THR A 113 -8.73 9.27 11.06
CA THR A 113 -8.10 10.60 10.94
C THR A 113 -9.11 11.74 11.15
N TYR A 114 -10.31 11.62 10.59
CA TYR A 114 -11.26 12.74 10.50
C TYR A 114 -12.47 12.59 11.42
N GLU A 115 -12.88 11.37 11.73
CA GLU A 115 -14.07 11.04 12.52
C GLU A 115 -13.79 9.91 13.53
N PRO A 116 -12.76 10.05 14.41
CA PRO A 116 -12.31 8.96 15.28
C PRO A 116 -13.40 8.43 16.23
N TRP A 117 -14.39 9.25 16.59
CA TRP A 117 -15.53 8.81 17.42
C TRP A 117 -16.49 7.84 16.72
N ARG A 118 -16.38 7.65 15.40
CA ARG A 118 -17.25 6.76 14.62
C ARG A 118 -16.71 5.34 14.49
N LEU A 119 -15.46 5.09 14.89
CA LEU A 119 -14.80 3.83 14.65
C LEU A 119 -13.94 3.44 15.85
N ASN A 120 -14.25 2.29 16.43
CA ASN A 120 -13.41 1.64 17.42
C ASN A 120 -12.61 0.52 16.72
N ILE A 121 -11.29 0.47 16.91
CA ILE A 121 -10.45 -0.59 16.38
C ILE A 121 -10.07 -1.50 17.54
N SER A 122 -10.57 -2.74 17.52
CA SER A 122 -10.19 -3.72 18.53
C SER A 122 -8.73 -4.15 18.35
N LYS A 123 -8.14 -4.75 19.39
CA LYS A 123 -6.81 -5.36 19.29
C LYS A 123 -6.76 -6.41 18.17
N THR A 124 -7.81 -7.22 18.04
CA THR A 124 -7.96 -8.23 16.98
C THR A 124 -8.04 -7.60 15.59
N ASP A 125 -8.71 -6.46 15.41
CA ASP A 125 -8.69 -5.72 14.14
C ASP A 125 -7.26 -5.28 13.78
N ALA A 126 -6.49 -4.80 14.75
CA ALA A 126 -5.12 -4.36 14.56
C ALA A 126 -4.17 -5.55 14.25
N GLU A 127 -4.33 -6.68 14.93
CA GLU A 127 -3.60 -7.93 14.65
C GLU A 127 -3.88 -8.44 13.23
N ASN A 128 -5.15 -8.45 12.82
CA ASN A 128 -5.55 -8.84 11.47
C ASN A 128 -5.04 -7.87 10.41
N ALA A 129 -5.01 -6.57 10.71
CA ALA A 129 -4.40 -5.55 9.86
C ALA A 129 -2.89 -5.78 9.70
N LEU A 130 -2.17 -6.06 10.78
CA LEU A 130 -0.74 -6.39 10.73
C LEU A 130 -0.48 -7.65 9.89
N LYS A 131 -1.28 -8.71 10.08
CA LYS A 131 -1.15 -9.94 9.28
C LYS A 131 -1.35 -9.64 7.79
N SER A 132 -2.42 -8.93 7.45
CA SER A 132 -2.72 -8.55 6.07
C SER A 132 -1.65 -7.63 5.47
N ALA A 133 -1.09 -6.72 6.26
CA ALA A 133 0.00 -5.86 5.83
C ALA A 133 1.28 -6.66 5.55
N ARG A 134 1.62 -7.66 6.37
CA ARG A 134 2.77 -8.56 6.11
C ARG A 134 2.59 -9.36 4.82
N GLU A 135 1.41 -9.94 4.63
CA GLU A 135 1.05 -10.68 3.40
C GLU A 135 1.21 -9.78 2.17
N PHE A 136 0.61 -8.59 2.19
CA PHE A 136 0.69 -7.63 1.10
C PHE A 136 2.11 -7.14 0.82
N VAL A 137 2.87 -6.80 1.87
CA VAL A 137 4.24 -6.31 1.69
C VAL A 137 5.12 -7.40 1.09
N SER A 138 5.00 -8.65 1.55
CA SER A 138 5.74 -9.79 0.98
C SER A 138 5.39 -9.99 -0.49
N PHE A 139 4.09 -10.10 -0.80
CA PHE A 139 3.61 -10.30 -2.16
C PHE A 139 4.14 -9.24 -3.14
N ILE A 140 4.04 -7.97 -2.79
CA ILE A 140 4.51 -6.89 -3.67
C ILE A 140 6.05 -6.87 -3.76
N MET A 141 6.77 -7.19 -2.68
CA MET A 141 8.22 -7.32 -2.74
C MET A 141 8.67 -8.42 -3.68
N ASP A 142 7.96 -9.55 -3.73
CA ASP A 142 8.26 -10.63 -4.67
C ASP A 142 8.02 -10.18 -6.11
N LYS A 143 6.93 -9.45 -6.39
CA LYS A 143 6.71 -8.82 -7.71
C LYS A 143 7.81 -7.82 -8.10
N ILE A 144 8.31 -7.03 -7.15
CA ILE A 144 9.42 -6.10 -7.43
C ILE A 144 10.71 -6.87 -7.77
N LYS A 145 10.98 -7.98 -7.09
CA LYS A 145 12.16 -8.83 -7.37
C LYS A 145 12.05 -9.57 -8.70
N GLU A 146 10.85 -10.02 -9.10
CA GLU A 146 10.61 -10.64 -10.41
C GLU A 146 11.04 -9.70 -11.55
N GLU A 147 10.78 -8.40 -11.41
CA GLU A 147 11.13 -7.39 -12.41
C GLU A 147 12.55 -6.84 -12.28
N ASN A 148 13.13 -6.85 -11.09
CA ASN A 148 14.54 -6.52 -10.88
C ASN A 148 15.21 -7.55 -9.95
N PRO A 149 15.71 -8.67 -10.49
CA PRO A 149 16.33 -9.73 -9.68
C PRO A 149 17.61 -9.30 -8.95
N GLN A 150 18.25 -8.21 -9.38
CA GLN A 150 19.45 -7.67 -8.74
C GLN A 150 19.13 -6.86 -7.48
N ILE A 151 17.84 -6.66 -7.15
CA ILE A 151 17.43 -5.86 -5.99
C ILE A 151 17.64 -6.65 -4.70
N GLU A 152 18.63 -6.23 -3.91
CA GLU A 152 18.81 -6.71 -2.54
C GLU A 152 18.19 -5.74 -1.54
N PHE A 153 17.08 -6.19 -1.00
CA PHE A 153 16.38 -5.55 0.08
C PHE A 153 17.08 -5.79 1.44
N LYS A 154 17.97 -4.88 1.83
CA LYS A 154 18.66 -4.90 3.13
C LYS A 154 17.86 -4.09 4.16
N PHE A 155 17.33 -4.75 5.18
CA PHE A 155 16.55 -4.15 6.27
C PHE A 155 17.14 -4.49 7.63
#